data_AF-A0A819M4T1-F1
#
_entry.id   AF-A0A819M4T1-F1
#
_cell.length_a   1.000
_cell.length_b   1.000
_cell.length_c   1.000
_cell.angle_alpha   90.00
_cell.angle_beta   90.00
_cell.angle_gamma   90.00
#
_symmetry.space_group_name_H-M   'P 1'
#
loop_
_entity.id
_entity.type
_entity.pdbx_description
1 polymer ?
#
loop_
_entity_poly.entity_id
_entity_poly.type
_entity_poly.pdbx_seq_one_letter_code
_entity_poly.pdbx_strand_id
1 'polypeptide(L)'
;KSGVLHIGRAIDYERKAVEYRQITGAYEQLTAKPFNDIICAATRLLNELKSLHRIREWQRLKMMPNREKTELAYMYFIPKSHKKATPL
;
A
#
# COMPACT_ATOMS: atom_id res chain seq x y z
N LYS A 1 -10.22 28.94 -5.20
CA LYS A 1 -8.99 28.18 -4.86
C LYS A 1 -8.73 27.22 -6.02
N SER A 2 -7.59 27.37 -6.69
CA SER A 2 -7.27 26.73 -7.97
C SER A 2 -7.32 25.20 -7.86
N GLY A 3 -8.39 24.60 -8.37
CA GLY A 3 -8.47 23.17 -8.66
C GLY A 3 -7.81 22.95 -10.00
N VAL A 4 -6.48 22.81 -10.01
CA VAL A 4 -5.74 22.45 -11.22
C VAL A 4 -6.12 21.01 -11.56
N LEU A 5 -7.13 20.86 -12.41
CA LEU A 5 -7.44 19.58 -13.03
C LEU A 5 -6.32 19.30 -14.03
N HIS A 6 -5.37 18.45 -13.66
CA HIS A 6 -4.35 17.99 -14.59
C HIS A 6 -4.96 17.00 -15.57
N ILE A 7 -5.36 17.51 -16.74
CA ILE A 7 -5.74 16.69 -17.89
C ILE A 7 -4.44 16.25 -18.59
N GLY A 8 -3.79 15.23 -18.04
CA GLY A 8 -2.66 14.54 -18.67
C GLY A 8 -3.14 13.28 -19.38
N ARG A 9 -2.45 12.84 -20.43
CA ARG A 9 -2.71 11.52 -21.00
C ARG A 9 -2.16 10.46 -20.04
N ALA A 10 -2.70 9.24 -20.04
CA ALA A 10 -2.21 8.14 -19.19
C ALA A 10 -0.68 7.94 -19.30
N ILE A 11 -0.14 8.09 -20.52
CA ILE A 11 1.29 8.04 -20.84
C ILE A 11 2.12 9.05 -20.04
N ASP A 12 1.59 10.26 -19.78
CA ASP A 12 2.31 11.29 -19.03
C ASP A 12 2.47 10.92 -17.55
N TYR A 13 1.47 10.24 -17.00
CA TYR A 13 1.50 9.74 -15.63
C TYR A 13 2.45 8.55 -15.48
N GLU A 14 2.44 7.62 -16.44
CA GLU A 14 3.38 6.50 -16.48
C GLU A 14 4.84 7.00 -16.57
N ARG A 15 5.12 7.95 -17.45
CA ARG A 15 6.47 8.54 -17.59
C ARG A 15 6.93 9.18 -16.28
N LYS A 16 6.09 10.01 -15.64
CA LYS A 16 6.41 10.63 -14.33
C LYS A 16 6.66 9.58 -13.25
N ALA A 17 5.89 8.49 -13.24
CA ALA A 17 6.10 7.40 -12.28
C ALA A 17 7.42 6.66 -12.54
N VAL A 18 7.86 6.51 -13.80
CA VAL A 18 9.18 5.94 -14.13
C VAL A 18 10.31 6.88 -13.73
N GLU A 19 10.23 8.16 -14.08
CA GLU A 19 11.24 9.17 -13.71
C GLU A 19 11.39 9.26 -12.18
N TYR A 20 10.27 9.30 -11.46
CA TYR A 20 10.30 9.35 -10.00
C TYR A 20 10.90 8.07 -9.38
N ARG A 21 10.59 6.89 -9.94
CA ARG A 21 11.21 5.61 -9.56
C ARG A 21 12.72 5.64 -9.71
N GLN A 22 13.22 6.13 -10.84
CA GLN A 22 14.65 6.20 -11.12
C GLN A 22 15.39 7.18 -10.20
N ILE A 23 14.79 8.34 -9.91
CA ILE A 23 15.41 9.37 -9.07
C ILE A 23 15.52 8.94 -7.61
N THR A 24 14.49 8.28 -7.08
CA THR A 24 14.39 8.01 -5.64
C THR A 24 14.88 6.64 -5.21
N GLY A 25 14.93 5.67 -6.13
CA GLY A 25 15.16 4.27 -5.75
C GLY A 25 14.12 3.74 -4.75
N ALA A 26 12.99 4.43 -4.58
CA ALA A 26 12.03 4.17 -3.51
C ALA A 26 11.07 3.00 -3.82
N TYR A 27 11.24 2.35 -4.98
CA TYR A 27 10.36 1.29 -5.44
C TYR A 27 11.18 0.07 -5.81
N GLU A 28 10.77 -1.07 -5.28
CA GLU A 28 11.30 -2.36 -5.64
C GLU A 28 10.30 -3.08 -6.54
N GLN A 29 10.78 -3.63 -7.65
CA GLN A 29 9.96 -4.49 -8.48
C GLN A 29 9.86 -5.87 -7.82
N LEU A 30 8.64 -6.25 -7.46
CA LEU A 30 8.39 -7.58 -6.93
C LEU A 30 8.45 -8.61 -8.06
N THR A 31 9.21 -9.68 -7.84
CA THR A 31 9.34 -10.80 -8.79
C THR A 31 8.13 -11.73 -8.79
N ALA A 32 7.38 -11.76 -7.69
CA ALA A 32 6.15 -12.53 -7.52
C ALA A 32 5.10 -11.70 -6.77
N LYS A 33 3.82 -12.05 -6.91
CA LYS A 33 2.71 -11.38 -6.21
C LYS A 33 2.66 -11.86 -4.75
N PRO A 34 3.06 -11.06 -3.74
CA PRO A 34 3.15 -11.51 -2.35
C PRO A 34 1.78 -11.54 -1.64
N PHE A 35 0.69 -11.26 -2.36
CA PHE A 35 -0.64 -11.05 -1.77
C PHE A 35 -1.09 -12.24 -0.92
N ASN A 36 -0.91 -13.45 -1.43
CA ASN A 36 -1.32 -14.66 -0.72
C ASN A 36 -0.48 -14.86 0.56
N ASP A 37 0.82 -14.61 0.49
CA ASP A 37 1.73 -14.75 1.63
C ASP A 37 1.39 -13.75 2.72
N ILE A 38 1.08 -12.50 2.34
CA ILE A 38 0.67 -11.44 3.26
C ILE A 38 -0.66 -11.80 3.94
N ILE A 39 -1.65 -12.28 3.17
CA ILE A 39 -2.92 -12.73 3.75
C ILE A 39 -2.69 -13.89 4.73
N CYS A 40 -1.92 -14.89 4.35
CA CYS A 40 -1.60 -16.02 5.22
C CYS A 40 -0.92 -15.56 6.51
N ALA A 41 0.05 -14.64 6.43
CA ALA A 41 0.73 -14.07 7.58
C ALA A 41 -0.23 -13.29 8.49
N ALA A 42 -1.10 -12.45 7.92
CA ALA A 42 -2.11 -11.69 8.67
C ALA A 42 -3.11 -12.61 9.38
N THR A 43 -3.61 -13.63 8.69
CA THR A 43 -4.51 -14.64 9.27
C THR A 43 -3.84 -15.40 10.41
N ARG A 44 -2.58 -15.80 10.24
CA ARG A 44 -1.80 -16.47 11.30
C ARG A 44 -1.66 -15.58 12.53
N LEU A 45 -1.25 -14.33 12.36
CA LEU A 45 -1.10 -13.36 13.45
C LEU A 45 -2.41 -13.16 14.23
N LEU A 46 -3.54 -13.00 13.52
CA LEU A 46 -4.85 -12.82 14.15
C LEU A 46 -5.28 -14.04 14.97
N ASN A 47 -4.98 -15.24 14.48
CA ASN A 47 -5.26 -16.48 15.21
C ASN A 47 -4.37 -16.63 16.45
N GLU A 48 -3.08 -16.29 16.35
CA GLU A 48 -2.14 -16.28 17.49
C GLU A 48 -2.54 -15.27 18.57
N LEU A 49 -2.93 -14.05 18.17
CA LEU A 49 -3.40 -13.04 19.11
C LEU A 49 -4.66 -13.47 19.84
N LYS A 50 -5.56 -14.19 19.15
CA LYS A 50 -6.74 -14.79 19.78
C LYS A 50 -6.36 -15.90 20.76
N SER A 51 -5.45 -16.82 20.38
CA SER A 51 -5.04 -17.91 21.28
C SER A 51 -4.32 -17.39 22.52
N LEU A 52 -3.65 -16.24 22.42
CA LEU A 52 -3.05 -15.54 23.55
C LEU A 52 -4.04 -14.67 24.34
N HIS A 53 -5.34 -14.71 24.01
CA HIS A 53 -6.40 -13.90 24.61
C HIS A 53 -6.14 -12.38 24.56
N ARG A 54 -5.30 -11.90 23.63
CA ARG A 54 -5.00 -10.46 23.45
C ARG A 54 -6.10 -9.73 22.69
N ILE A 55 -6.90 -10.46 21.92
CA ILE A 55 -8.06 -9.94 21.20
C ILE A 55 -9.28 -10.84 21.43
N ARG A 56 -10.47 -10.24 21.37
CA ARG A 56 -11.76 -10.94 21.43
C ARG A 56 -12.12 -11.50 20.05
N GLU A 57 -13.00 -12.51 20.01
CA GLU A 57 -13.40 -13.16 18.76
C GLU A 57 -13.99 -12.19 17.74
N TRP A 58 -14.82 -11.25 18.18
CA TRP A 58 -15.41 -10.25 17.28
C TRP A 58 -14.35 -9.33 16.65
N GLN A 59 -13.25 -9.03 17.36
CA GLN A 59 -12.14 -8.23 16.83
C GLN A 59 -11.41 -9.02 15.74
N ARG A 60 -11.12 -10.30 16.01
CA ARG A 60 -10.52 -11.20 15.02
C ARG A 60 -11.36 -11.28 13.75
N LEU A 61 -12.67 -11.50 13.87
CA LEU A 61 -13.59 -11.60 12.73
C LEU A 61 -13.66 -10.29 11.93
N LYS A 62 -13.69 -9.14 12.62
CA LYS A 62 -13.73 -7.82 11.98
C LYS A 62 -12.42 -7.48 11.24
N MET A 63 -11.28 -7.93 11.75
CA MET A 63 -9.96 -7.67 11.18
C MET A 63 -9.49 -8.71 10.16
N MET A 64 -10.19 -9.86 10.05
CA MET A 64 -9.80 -10.93 9.13
C MET A 64 -9.90 -10.45 7.68
N PRO A 65 -8.81 -10.52 6.88
CA PRO A 65 -8.85 -10.10 5.49
C PRO A 65 -9.80 -11.00 4.68
N ASN A 66 -10.72 -10.37 3.95
CA ASN A 66 -11.59 -11.07 3.00
C ASN A 66 -10.86 -11.23 1.67
N ARG A 67 -10.45 -12.46 1.33
CA ARG A 67 -9.68 -12.78 0.12
C ARG A 67 -10.29 -12.32 -1.20
N GLU A 68 -11.61 -12.24 -1.28
CA GLU A 68 -12.32 -11.85 -2.51
C GLU A 68 -12.44 -10.32 -2.65
N LYS A 69 -12.31 -9.59 -1.53
CA LYS A 69 -12.49 -8.14 -1.48
C LYS A 69 -11.21 -7.37 -1.19
N THR A 70 -10.15 -8.05 -0.77
CA THR A 70 -8.86 -7.42 -0.51
C THR A 70 -7.99 -7.47 -1.74
N GLU A 71 -7.23 -6.40 -1.93
CA GLU A 71 -6.20 -6.31 -2.95
C GLU A 71 -4.93 -5.77 -2.30
N LEU A 72 -3.78 -6.05 -2.92
CA LEU A 72 -2.56 -5.35 -2.56
C LEU A 72 -2.80 -3.86 -2.74
N ALA A 73 -2.50 -3.07 -1.71
CA ALA A 73 -2.54 -1.63 -1.83
C ALA A 73 -1.54 -1.20 -2.90
N TYR A 74 -2.05 -0.82 -4.08
CA TYR A 74 -1.26 -0.11 -5.07
C TYR A 74 -1.03 1.30 -4.50
N MET A 75 0.18 1.57 -3.99
CA MET A 75 0.53 2.93 -3.59
C MET A 75 0.59 3.82 -4.84
N TYR A 76 -0.51 4.48 -5.17
CA TYR A 76 -0.56 5.64 -6.07
C TYR A 76 0.00 6.89 -5.39
N PHE A 77 1.00 6.77 -4.54
CA PHE A 77 1.75 7.94 -4.13
C PHE A 77 2.65 8.29 -5.31
N ILE A 78 2.28 9.36 -6.01
CA ILE A 78 3.28 10.36 -6.36
C ILE A 78 3.57 11.02 -5.00
N PRO A 79 4.59 10.57 -4.25
CA PRO A 79 4.95 11.27 -3.02
C PRO A 79 5.15 12.73 -3.41
N LYS A 80 4.42 13.61 -2.73
CA LYS A 80 4.66 15.04 -2.88
C LYS A 80 6.13 15.23 -2.58
N SER A 81 6.87 15.74 -3.56
CA SER A 81 8.25 16.15 -3.35
C SER A 81 8.28 17.03 -2.11
N HIS A 82 8.83 16.51 -1.01
CA HIS A 82 9.01 17.29 0.20
C HIS A 82 9.81 18.53 -0.19
N LYS A 83 9.31 19.72 0.14
CA LYS A 83 10.13 20.93 0.03
C LYS A 83 11.35 20.67 0.91
N LYS A 84 12.56 20.77 0.34
CA LYS A 84 13.85 20.46 0.97
C LYS A 84 14.12 21.15 2.33
N ALA A 85 13.23 22.04 2.80
CA ALA A 85 13.38 22.87 3.99
C ALA A 85 12.51 22.44 5.19
N THR A 86 11.77 21.33 5.11
CA THR A 86 10.92 20.89 6.24
C THR A 86 11.37 19.50 6.71
N PRO A 87 11.95 19.36 7.91
CA PRO A 87 12.31 18.06 8.45
C PRO A 87 11.06 17.25 8.81
N LEU A 88 11.22 15.92 8.78
CA LEU A 88 10.19 14.93 9.11
C LEU A 88 9.75 15.02 10.58
#